data_AF-A0A316AMH4-F1
#
_entry.id   AF-A0A316AMH4-F1
#
_cell.length_a   1.000
_cell.length_b   1.000
_cell.length_c   1.000
_cell.angle_alpha   90.00
_cell.angle_beta   90.00
_cell.angle_gamma   90.00
#
_symmetry.space_group_name_H-M   'P 1'
#
loop_
_entity.id
_entity.type
_entity.pdbx_description
1 polymer ?
#
loop_
_entity_poly.entity_id
_entity_poly.type
_entity_poly.pdbx_seq_one_letter_code
_entity_poly.pdbx_strand_id
1 'polypeptide(L)'
;MHQSTIYLKAFWGSILLALLLLTACESQEKKVAITTIDSEFDASEDDWVVGLANYRTDSDTALIKWRNGSALLPAPLDTTSYGLYLSCTNLGDGATMYLSKKISGLKPSAAYELTVALTMASNIFADSVNTKGSPATMVYLKAGTSTVAPDTATLEGFYRLNVDMGAPSQENDRFKILGDISNSLALKEYHLVERSLPTPLSFMTNSSGETWLLIAVDSDYADITSLYFDRLRIDIRSSIE
;
A
#
# COMPACT_ATOMS: atom_id res chain seq x y z
N MET A 1 -23.46 -80.29 51.99
CA MET A 1 -24.86 -80.20 51.53
C MET A 1 -25.40 -78.87 52.06
N HIS A 2 -25.41 -77.77 51.29
CA HIS A 2 -26.38 -77.43 50.21
C HIS A 2 -27.83 -77.54 50.72
N GLN A 3 -28.70 -76.53 50.66
CA GLN A 3 -28.72 -75.26 49.93
C GLN A 3 -29.72 -74.31 50.63
N SER A 4 -29.42 -73.01 50.63
CA SER A 4 -30.32 -71.96 51.12
C SER A 4 -31.22 -71.42 50.02
N THR A 5 -32.41 -71.06 50.47
CA THR A 5 -33.61 -70.55 49.81
C THR A 5 -33.42 -69.27 49.01
N ILE A 6 -34.30 -69.08 48.03
CA ILE A 6 -34.30 -67.97 47.07
C ILE A 6 -35.31 -66.87 47.47
N TYR A 7 -34.98 -65.63 47.05
CA TYR A 7 -35.79 -64.44 46.75
C TYR A 7 -36.20 -63.50 47.89
N LEU A 8 -35.71 -62.25 47.81
CA LEU A 8 -36.57 -61.07 48.03
C LEU A 8 -36.10 -59.85 47.22
N LYS A 9 -37.10 -59.03 46.88
CA LYS A 9 -37.19 -58.07 45.78
C LYS A 9 -36.57 -56.70 46.08
N ALA A 10 -36.13 -56.06 44.99
CA ALA A 10 -36.23 -54.64 44.63
C ALA A 10 -35.83 -53.58 45.67
N PHE A 11 -34.78 -52.82 45.36
CA PHE A 11 -34.62 -51.45 45.84
C PHE A 11 -34.36 -50.51 44.67
N TRP A 12 -35.15 -49.45 44.64
CA TRP A 12 -35.27 -48.49 43.55
C TRP A 12 -34.00 -47.66 43.36
N GLY A 13 -33.55 -47.55 42.10
CA GLY A 13 -32.50 -46.64 41.69
C GLY A 13 -32.99 -45.18 41.74
N SER A 14 -32.30 -44.35 42.52
CA SER A 14 -32.49 -42.90 42.49
C SER A 14 -31.35 -42.28 41.67
N ILE A 15 -31.68 -41.97 40.42
CA ILE A 15 -30.88 -41.17 39.49
C ILE A 15 -30.97 -39.71 39.96
N LEU A 16 -29.83 -39.10 40.29
CA LEU A 16 -29.71 -37.64 40.40
C LEU A 16 -28.44 -37.20 39.67
N LEU A 17 -28.49 -37.23 38.34
CA LEU A 17 -27.47 -36.62 37.49
C LEU A 17 -27.93 -35.18 37.22
N ALA A 18 -27.43 -34.25 38.01
CA ALA A 18 -27.63 -32.82 37.81
C ALA A 18 -26.95 -32.42 36.48
N LEU A 19 -27.76 -32.24 35.43
CA LEU A 19 -27.34 -31.57 34.21
C LEU A 19 -27.09 -30.09 34.52
N LEU A 20 -25.83 -29.76 34.74
CA LEU A 20 -25.30 -28.41 34.57
C LEU A 20 -25.36 -28.09 33.06
N LEU A 21 -26.46 -27.45 32.63
CA LEU A 21 -26.52 -26.74 31.36
C LEU A 21 -25.64 -25.49 31.48
N LEU A 22 -24.32 -25.67 31.37
CA LEU A 22 -23.41 -24.58 31.07
C LEU A 22 -23.67 -24.19 29.61
N THR A 23 -24.48 -23.17 29.42
CA THR A 23 -24.53 -22.41 28.17
C THR A 23 -23.16 -21.81 27.93
N ALA A 24 -22.33 -22.51 27.15
CA ALA A 24 -21.14 -21.94 26.55
C ALA A 24 -21.62 -20.89 25.54
N CYS A 25 -21.68 -19.64 25.96
CA CYS A 25 -21.75 -18.51 25.05
C CYS A 25 -20.38 -18.42 24.39
N GLU A 26 -20.20 -19.15 23.30
CA GLU A 26 -19.04 -19.01 22.44
C GLU A 26 -19.19 -17.66 21.74
N SER A 27 -18.47 -16.64 22.24
CA SER A 27 -18.35 -15.37 21.55
C SER A 27 -17.65 -15.65 20.22
N GLN A 28 -18.44 -15.76 19.16
CA GLN A 28 -17.95 -15.86 17.79
C GLN A 28 -17.19 -14.56 17.50
N GLU A 29 -15.86 -14.58 17.65
CA GLU A 29 -14.99 -13.55 17.10
C GLU A 29 -15.26 -13.48 15.60
N LYS A 30 -15.94 -12.44 15.15
CA LYS A 30 -16.17 -12.23 13.72
C LYS A 30 -14.82 -12.02 13.05
N LYS A 31 -14.47 -12.93 12.14
CA LYS A 31 -13.26 -12.80 11.32
C LYS A 31 -13.41 -11.61 10.38
N VAL A 32 -12.62 -10.57 10.61
CA VAL A 32 -12.48 -9.45 9.66
C VAL A 32 -11.75 -9.96 8.43
N ALA A 33 -12.35 -9.80 7.25
CA ALA A 33 -11.69 -10.13 5.99
C ALA A 33 -10.55 -9.13 5.72
N ILE A 34 -9.34 -9.65 5.52
CA ILE A 34 -8.15 -8.88 5.16
C ILE A 34 -7.64 -9.40 3.82
N THR A 35 -7.47 -8.50 2.86
CA THR A 35 -6.73 -8.76 1.62
C THR A 35 -5.36 -8.11 1.76
N THR A 36 -4.30 -8.91 1.73
CA THR A 36 -2.92 -8.43 1.76
C THR A 36 -2.30 -8.56 0.37
N ILE A 37 -1.65 -7.49 -0.07
CA ILE A 37 -0.81 -7.44 -1.25
C ILE A 37 0.60 -7.19 -0.75
N ASP A 38 1.52 -8.06 -1.12
CA ASP A 38 2.91 -7.99 -0.71
C ASP A 38 3.77 -8.09 -1.95
N SER A 39 4.32 -6.96 -2.37
CA SER A 39 5.11 -6.84 -3.58
C SER A 39 6.57 -6.60 -3.23
N GLU A 40 7.43 -7.60 -3.47
CA GLU A 40 8.87 -7.55 -3.15
C GLU A 40 9.73 -7.13 -4.34
N PHE A 41 9.16 -6.97 -5.54
CA PHE A 41 9.81 -6.47 -6.76
C PHE A 41 11.13 -7.14 -7.21
N ASP A 42 11.55 -8.22 -6.55
CA ASP A 42 12.79 -8.93 -6.85
C ASP A 42 12.69 -9.77 -8.13
N ALA A 43 11.54 -10.43 -8.34
CA ALA A 43 11.32 -11.31 -9.48
C ALA A 43 10.40 -10.73 -10.56
N SER A 44 9.54 -9.76 -10.21
CA SER A 44 8.51 -9.23 -11.11
C SER A 44 7.98 -7.87 -10.66
N GLU A 45 7.20 -7.19 -11.51
CA GLU A 45 6.49 -5.95 -11.15
C GLU A 45 5.13 -6.21 -10.47
N ASP A 46 4.79 -7.48 -10.21
CA ASP A 46 3.58 -7.96 -9.55
C ASP A 46 2.28 -7.39 -10.12
N ASP A 47 2.17 -7.31 -11.44
CA ASP A 47 1.01 -6.75 -12.17
C ASP A 47 0.70 -5.26 -11.87
N TRP A 48 1.64 -4.52 -11.26
CA TRP A 48 1.51 -3.07 -11.15
C TRP A 48 1.74 -2.42 -12.52
N VAL A 49 0.84 -1.51 -12.90
CA VAL A 49 1.00 -0.68 -14.09
C VAL A 49 1.71 0.61 -13.68
N VAL A 50 2.88 0.85 -14.27
CA VAL A 50 3.69 2.05 -14.02
C VAL A 50 3.36 3.15 -15.04
N GLY A 51 3.20 4.38 -14.57
CA GLY A 51 2.91 5.55 -15.41
C GLY A 51 3.62 6.81 -14.97
N LEU A 52 3.53 7.83 -15.83
CA LEU A 52 4.06 9.17 -15.61
C LEU A 52 3.00 10.20 -15.98
N ALA A 53 2.79 11.17 -15.10
CA ALA A 53 1.88 12.30 -15.29
C ALA A 53 2.52 13.62 -14.82
N ASN A 54 1.74 14.69 -14.95
CA ASN A 54 2.04 16.07 -14.54
C ASN A 54 3.26 16.67 -15.23
N TYR A 55 3.29 16.62 -16.57
CA TYR A 55 4.29 17.31 -17.40
C TYR A 55 3.64 17.94 -18.62
N ARG A 56 4.26 18.98 -19.20
CA ARG A 56 3.66 19.70 -20.32
C ARG A 56 3.68 18.88 -21.60
N THR A 57 2.64 19.06 -22.41
CA THR A 57 2.51 18.42 -23.73
C THR A 57 3.51 18.91 -24.77
N ASP A 58 4.07 20.11 -24.56
CA ASP A 58 5.11 20.73 -25.38
C ASP A 58 6.53 20.53 -24.83
N SER A 59 6.69 19.74 -23.76
CA SER A 59 8.01 19.40 -23.22
C SER A 59 8.81 18.55 -24.20
N ASP A 60 10.12 18.81 -24.27
CA ASP A 60 11.06 17.87 -24.88
C ASP A 60 11.15 16.62 -24.01
N THR A 61 10.50 15.54 -24.44
CA THR A 61 10.42 14.29 -23.70
C THR A 61 11.77 13.61 -23.53
N ALA A 62 12.79 13.97 -24.33
CA ALA A 62 14.16 13.50 -24.13
C ALA A 62 14.77 14.03 -22.81
N LEU A 63 14.33 15.20 -22.33
CA LEU A 63 14.82 15.81 -21.09
C LEU A 63 14.14 15.24 -19.84
N ILE A 64 12.95 14.67 -19.98
CA ILE A 64 12.18 14.06 -18.88
C ILE A 64 12.90 12.83 -18.31
N LYS A 65 13.72 12.13 -19.12
CA LYS A 65 14.49 10.94 -18.70
C LYS A 65 13.65 9.89 -17.96
N TRP A 66 12.39 9.72 -18.36
CA TRP A 66 11.50 8.72 -17.78
C TRP A 66 12.05 7.30 -17.97
N ARG A 67 12.29 6.60 -16.86
CA ARG A 67 12.74 5.22 -16.82
C ARG A 67 12.02 4.47 -15.71
N ASN A 68 11.60 3.25 -16.02
CA ASN A 68 11.08 2.32 -15.03
C ASN A 68 11.48 0.88 -15.38
N GLY A 69 11.41 -0.01 -14.40
CA GLY A 69 11.60 -1.44 -14.58
C GLY A 69 12.40 -2.08 -13.45
N SER A 70 12.54 -3.40 -13.50
CA SER A 70 13.39 -4.14 -12.57
C SER A 70 14.86 -3.73 -12.72
N ALA A 71 15.53 -3.42 -11.61
CA ALA A 71 16.96 -3.12 -11.56
C ALA A 71 17.58 -3.58 -10.25
N LEU A 72 18.87 -3.96 -10.31
CA LEU A 72 19.63 -4.30 -9.12
C LEU A 72 19.69 -3.14 -8.14
N LEU A 73 19.57 -3.43 -6.85
CA LEU A 73 19.78 -2.45 -5.82
C LEU A 73 21.24 -1.97 -5.84
N PRO A 74 21.47 -0.66 -5.63
CA PRO A 74 22.81 -0.09 -5.67
C PRO A 74 23.60 -0.37 -4.39
N ALA A 75 24.92 -0.42 -4.49
CA ALA A 75 25.80 -0.42 -3.32
C ALA A 75 25.53 0.83 -2.42
N PRO A 76 25.65 0.73 -1.08
CA PRO A 76 26.15 -0.41 -0.31
C PRO A 76 25.10 -1.50 0.04
N LEU A 77 23.91 -1.46 -0.59
CA LEU A 77 22.89 -2.51 -0.40
C LEU A 77 23.31 -3.82 -1.08
N ASP A 78 22.48 -4.86 -0.93
CA ASP A 78 22.68 -6.13 -1.62
C ASP A 78 22.54 -5.94 -3.13
N THR A 79 23.69 -5.90 -3.82
CA THR A 79 23.77 -5.74 -5.28
C THR A 79 23.35 -6.98 -6.06
N THR A 80 22.81 -8.00 -5.40
CA THR A 80 22.21 -9.19 -6.03
C THR A 80 20.68 -9.18 -5.98
N SER A 81 20.08 -8.34 -5.12
CA SER A 81 18.63 -8.13 -5.05
C SER A 81 18.17 -7.10 -6.08
N TYR A 82 16.96 -7.27 -6.58
CA TYR A 82 16.30 -6.33 -7.47
C TYR A 82 15.23 -5.53 -6.73
N GLY A 83 14.90 -4.36 -7.28
CA GLY A 83 13.72 -3.60 -6.95
C GLY A 83 13.12 -2.95 -8.19
N LEU A 84 11.94 -2.35 -8.04
CA LEU A 84 11.33 -1.56 -9.11
C LEU A 84 11.98 -0.17 -9.14
N TYR A 85 12.80 0.08 -10.15
CA TYR A 85 13.41 1.38 -10.39
C TYR A 85 12.39 2.33 -11.02
N LEU A 86 12.36 3.57 -10.52
CA LEU A 86 11.58 4.69 -11.10
C LEU A 86 12.49 5.90 -11.19
N SER A 87 12.49 6.58 -12.34
CA SER A 87 13.25 7.80 -12.53
C SER A 87 12.60 8.76 -13.50
N CYS A 88 12.54 10.04 -13.15
CA CYS A 88 12.03 11.11 -13.98
C CYS A 88 12.68 12.43 -13.59
N THR A 89 12.83 13.33 -14.55
CA THR A 89 13.21 14.72 -14.37
C THR A 89 11.96 15.59 -14.41
N ASN A 90 11.70 16.32 -13.32
CA ASN A 90 10.74 17.42 -13.35
C ASN A 90 11.41 18.63 -14.02
N LEU A 91 10.84 19.11 -15.12
CA LEU A 91 11.38 20.23 -15.90
C LEU A 91 11.02 21.62 -15.33
N GLY A 92 10.27 21.67 -14.22
CA GLY A 92 9.89 22.88 -13.50
C GLY A 92 8.38 23.04 -13.28
N ASP A 93 7.55 22.23 -13.95
CA ASP A 93 6.09 22.33 -13.89
C ASP A 93 5.42 21.19 -13.09
N GLY A 94 6.22 20.34 -12.42
CA GLY A 94 5.79 19.13 -11.72
C GLY A 94 6.24 17.85 -12.43
N ALA A 95 6.20 16.73 -11.71
CA ALA A 95 6.25 15.39 -12.28
C ALA A 95 5.71 14.36 -11.28
N THR A 96 4.89 13.42 -11.75
CA THR A 96 4.33 12.37 -10.90
C THR A 96 4.57 11.00 -11.54
N MET A 97 5.46 10.22 -10.95
CA MET A 97 5.62 8.79 -11.30
C MET A 97 4.64 8.00 -10.44
N TYR A 98 3.91 7.05 -11.00
CA TYR A 98 2.92 6.28 -10.23
C TYR A 98 2.88 4.81 -10.61
N LEU A 99 2.46 4.00 -9.65
CA LEU A 99 2.03 2.61 -9.82
C LEU A 99 0.52 2.55 -9.61
N SER A 100 -0.16 1.74 -10.41
CA SER A 100 -1.58 1.45 -10.25
C SER A 100 -1.88 -0.03 -10.33
N LYS A 101 -2.84 -0.50 -9.51
CA LYS A 101 -3.28 -1.90 -9.50
C LYS A 101 -4.78 -1.96 -9.22
N LYS A 102 -5.51 -2.73 -10.03
CA LYS A 102 -6.93 -2.98 -9.81
C LYS A 102 -7.11 -4.07 -8.76
N ILE A 103 -7.98 -3.82 -7.80
CA ILE A 103 -8.43 -4.79 -6.80
C ILE A 103 -9.90 -5.09 -7.08
N SER A 104 -10.21 -6.39 -7.15
CA SER A 104 -11.55 -6.92 -7.40
C SER A 104 -11.89 -7.96 -6.34
N GLY A 105 -13.15 -8.38 -6.29
CA GLY A 105 -13.62 -9.43 -5.36
C GLY A 105 -13.91 -8.93 -3.95
N LEU A 106 -13.90 -7.62 -3.72
CA LEU A 106 -14.37 -7.01 -2.49
C LEU A 106 -15.92 -6.97 -2.47
N LYS A 107 -16.52 -6.68 -1.31
CA LYS A 107 -17.97 -6.47 -1.23
C LYS A 107 -18.32 -5.20 -2.02
N PRO A 108 -19.33 -5.23 -2.90
CA PRO A 108 -19.81 -4.04 -3.61
C PRO A 108 -20.28 -2.93 -2.68
N SER A 109 -19.97 -1.68 -3.03
CA SER A 109 -20.42 -0.47 -2.32
C SER A 109 -20.20 -0.51 -0.79
N ALA A 110 -19.07 -1.08 -0.37
CA ALA A 110 -18.74 -1.30 1.04
C ALA A 110 -17.52 -0.49 1.47
N ALA A 111 -17.48 -0.15 2.76
CA ALA A 111 -16.38 0.59 3.37
C ALA A 111 -15.22 -0.33 3.76
N TYR A 112 -14.00 0.15 3.48
CA TYR A 112 -12.75 -0.51 3.78
C TYR A 112 -11.73 0.49 4.33
N GLU A 113 -10.73 -0.04 5.04
CA GLU A 113 -9.54 0.68 5.43
C GLU A 113 -8.33 0.14 4.67
N LEU A 114 -7.50 1.07 4.19
CA LEU A 114 -6.24 0.81 3.51
C LEU A 114 -5.08 1.17 4.44
N THR A 115 -4.17 0.23 4.67
CA THR A 115 -2.84 0.53 5.23
C THR A 115 -1.78 0.25 4.19
N VAL A 116 -0.77 1.10 4.11
CA VAL A 116 0.33 0.98 3.14
C VAL A 116 1.65 1.15 3.88
N ALA A 117 2.60 0.29 3.56
CA ALA A 117 4.02 0.44 3.91
C ALA A 117 4.86 0.21 2.64
N LEU A 118 5.74 1.16 2.35
CA LEU A 118 6.67 1.14 1.23
C LEU A 118 8.09 1.22 1.78
N THR A 119 8.87 0.18 1.51
CA THR A 119 10.33 0.19 1.66
C THR A 119 10.94 0.58 0.33
N MET A 120 11.84 1.56 0.36
CA MET A 120 12.58 2.02 -0.81
C MET A 120 14.06 2.20 -0.51
N ALA A 121 14.90 2.04 -1.53
CA ALA A 121 16.29 2.47 -1.47
C ALA A 121 16.40 3.94 -1.90
N SER A 122 16.95 4.77 -1.02
CA SER A 122 17.20 6.19 -1.30
C SER A 122 18.61 6.61 -0.86
N ASN A 123 19.26 7.42 -1.68
CA ASN A 123 20.51 8.12 -1.36
C ASN A 123 20.31 9.62 -1.09
N ILE A 124 19.05 10.06 -1.01
CA ILE A 124 18.68 11.43 -0.70
C ILE A 124 18.80 11.62 0.81
N PHE A 125 19.83 12.33 1.26
CA PHE A 125 20.02 12.61 2.69
C PHE A 125 19.12 13.76 3.17
N ALA A 126 18.81 13.81 4.46
CA ALA A 126 17.80 14.71 5.04
C ALA A 126 18.07 16.20 4.72
N ASP A 127 19.32 16.63 4.79
CA ASP A 127 19.72 18.02 4.53
C ASP A 127 20.20 18.25 3.09
N SER A 128 19.79 17.40 2.15
CA SER A 128 20.20 17.52 0.74
C SER A 128 19.60 18.77 0.12
N VAL A 129 20.39 19.83 -0.04
CA VAL A 129 19.95 21.11 -0.62
C VAL A 129 20.89 21.53 -1.73
N ASN A 130 20.34 22.05 -2.81
CA ASN A 130 21.09 22.72 -3.88
C ASN A 130 20.33 23.96 -4.38
N THR A 131 20.78 24.54 -5.50
CA THR A 131 20.18 25.76 -6.08
C THR A 131 18.73 25.61 -6.53
N LYS A 132 18.24 24.37 -6.65
CA LYS A 132 16.87 24.02 -7.04
C LYS A 132 16.01 23.60 -5.84
N GLY A 133 16.54 23.72 -4.62
CA GLY A 133 15.87 23.29 -3.39
C GLY A 133 16.33 21.92 -2.91
N SER A 134 15.45 21.20 -2.22
CA SER A 134 15.77 19.92 -1.58
C SER A 134 14.85 18.82 -2.06
N PRO A 135 15.37 17.74 -2.67
CA PRO A 135 14.54 16.58 -2.98
C PRO A 135 14.00 15.90 -1.71
N ALA A 136 14.66 16.07 -0.55
CA ALA A 136 14.20 15.53 0.72
C ALA A 136 12.91 16.21 1.25
N THR A 137 12.56 17.41 0.77
CA THR A 137 11.38 18.15 1.24
C THR A 137 10.46 18.64 0.12
N MET A 138 10.74 18.27 -1.13
CA MET A 138 9.97 18.66 -2.32
C MET A 138 9.51 17.46 -3.16
N VAL A 139 9.74 16.24 -2.68
CA VAL A 139 9.24 15.01 -3.30
C VAL A 139 8.52 14.18 -2.26
N TYR A 140 7.27 13.85 -2.55
CA TYR A 140 6.35 13.22 -1.64
C TYR A 140 5.91 11.86 -2.16
N LEU A 141 5.91 10.87 -1.28
CA LEU A 141 5.29 9.58 -1.53
C LEU A 141 3.83 9.65 -1.11
N LYS A 142 2.94 9.28 -2.01
CA LYS A 142 1.48 9.31 -1.79
C LYS A 142 0.86 7.96 -2.08
N ALA A 143 -0.16 7.59 -1.32
CA ALA A 143 -0.98 6.41 -1.57
C ALA A 143 -2.45 6.79 -1.50
N GLY A 144 -3.24 6.10 -2.31
CA GLY A 144 -4.68 6.33 -2.30
C GLY A 144 -5.46 5.32 -3.12
N THR A 145 -6.74 5.62 -3.27
CA THR A 145 -7.67 4.77 -4.02
C THR A 145 -8.50 5.56 -5.01
N SER A 146 -8.98 4.86 -6.04
CA SER A 146 -9.88 5.41 -7.06
C SER A 146 -10.91 4.38 -7.49
N THR A 147 -12.13 4.81 -7.74
CA THR A 147 -13.17 3.94 -8.34
C THR A 147 -13.09 3.87 -9.87
N VAL A 148 -12.24 4.70 -10.48
CA VAL A 148 -11.95 4.71 -11.92
C VAL A 148 -10.51 4.29 -12.19
N ALA A 149 -10.28 3.70 -13.36
CA ALA A 149 -8.94 3.33 -13.79
C ALA A 149 -8.05 4.59 -13.89
N PRO A 150 -6.92 4.63 -13.17
CA PRO A 150 -5.96 5.71 -13.27
C PRO A 150 -5.35 5.73 -14.66
N ASP A 151 -5.42 6.88 -15.30
CA ASP A 151 -4.93 7.08 -16.66
C ASP A 151 -4.36 8.49 -16.80
N THR A 152 -3.36 8.62 -17.67
CA THR A 152 -2.75 9.90 -17.99
C THR A 152 -3.37 10.43 -19.28
N ALA A 153 -4.07 11.55 -19.19
CA ALA A 153 -4.75 12.19 -20.31
C ALA A 153 -4.31 13.64 -20.47
N THR A 154 -4.50 14.19 -21.67
CA THR A 154 -4.21 15.60 -21.91
C THR A 154 -5.30 16.50 -21.32
N LEU A 155 -4.90 17.44 -20.47
CA LEU A 155 -5.77 18.47 -19.90
C LEU A 155 -5.00 19.79 -19.82
N GLU A 156 -5.53 20.84 -20.46
CA GLU A 156 -4.98 22.22 -20.40
C GLU A 156 -3.49 22.31 -20.79
N GLY A 157 -3.06 21.56 -21.79
CA GLY A 157 -1.67 21.56 -22.26
C GLY A 157 -0.71 20.71 -21.40
N PHE A 158 -1.22 19.96 -20.44
CA PHE A 158 -0.47 19.00 -19.62
C PHE A 158 -0.93 17.56 -19.87
N TYR A 159 -0.02 16.61 -19.74
CA TYR A 159 -0.38 15.22 -19.45
C TYR A 159 -0.67 15.13 -17.95
N ARG A 160 -1.92 14.94 -17.56
CA ARG A 160 -2.37 14.88 -16.17
C ARG A 160 -2.99 13.54 -15.85
N LEU A 161 -2.85 13.14 -14.60
CA LEU A 161 -3.58 12.00 -14.07
C LEU A 161 -5.08 12.36 -14.00
N ASN A 162 -5.95 11.45 -14.42
CA ASN A 162 -7.42 11.63 -14.34
C ASN A 162 -7.98 11.49 -12.91
N VAL A 163 -7.11 11.19 -11.94
CA VAL A 163 -7.44 11.11 -10.52
C VAL A 163 -6.81 12.29 -9.78
N ASP A 164 -7.64 13.04 -9.04
CA ASP A 164 -7.17 14.16 -8.23
C ASP A 164 -6.49 13.67 -6.94
N MET A 165 -5.17 13.86 -6.89
CA MET A 165 -4.35 13.57 -5.73
C MET A 165 -4.05 14.82 -4.89
N GLY A 166 -4.47 16.02 -5.33
CA GLY A 166 -3.98 17.30 -4.82
C GLY A 166 -2.54 17.61 -5.25
N ALA A 167 -2.03 18.78 -4.86
CA ALA A 167 -0.63 19.13 -5.07
C ALA A 167 0.33 18.19 -4.29
N PRO A 168 1.64 18.15 -4.60
CA PRO A 168 2.56 17.17 -4.00
C PRO A 168 2.56 17.15 -2.47
N SER A 169 2.59 18.32 -1.82
CA SER A 169 2.56 18.46 -0.36
C SER A 169 1.15 18.40 0.26
N GLN A 170 0.11 18.18 -0.55
CA GLN A 170 -1.29 18.18 -0.11
C GLN A 170 -1.87 16.77 -0.07
N GLU A 171 -2.76 16.57 0.88
CA GLU A 171 -3.59 15.38 1.01
C GLU A 171 -5.05 15.71 0.68
N ASN A 172 -5.83 14.68 0.41
CA ASN A 172 -7.29 14.76 0.36
C ASN A 172 -7.92 13.51 1.01
N ASP A 173 -9.23 13.33 0.84
CA ASP A 173 -9.96 12.21 1.44
C ASP A 173 -9.65 10.85 0.80
N ARG A 174 -8.97 10.84 -0.35
CA ARG A 174 -8.65 9.63 -1.13
C ARG A 174 -7.15 9.37 -1.25
N PHE A 175 -6.32 10.37 -0.98
CA PHE A 175 -4.86 10.32 -1.11
C PHE A 175 -4.18 10.92 0.10
N LYS A 176 -3.24 10.16 0.66
CA LYS A 176 -2.48 10.49 1.86
C LYS A 176 -0.99 10.37 1.59
N ILE A 177 -0.20 11.15 2.32
CA ILE A 177 1.26 11.16 2.22
C ILE A 177 1.82 10.06 3.13
N LEU A 178 2.68 9.19 2.60
CA LEU A 178 3.45 8.22 3.38
C LEU A 178 4.71 8.85 3.98
N GLY A 179 5.19 9.92 3.34
CA GLY A 179 6.35 10.72 3.75
C GLY A 179 7.13 11.24 2.54
N ASP A 180 8.34 11.69 2.81
CA ASP A 180 9.31 12.11 1.79
C ASP A 180 10.21 10.96 1.31
N ILE A 181 11.07 11.28 0.34
CA ILE A 181 12.02 10.34 -0.25
C ILE A 181 13.39 10.32 0.45
N SER A 182 13.57 11.03 1.56
CA SER A 182 14.85 11.05 2.25
C SER A 182 15.18 9.70 2.90
N ASN A 183 16.45 9.38 3.03
CA ASN A 183 16.91 8.25 3.83
C ASN A 183 16.91 8.56 5.35
N SER A 184 16.46 9.75 5.76
CA SER A 184 16.40 10.24 7.14
C SER A 184 17.76 10.28 7.86
N LEU A 185 18.87 10.19 7.11
CA LEU A 185 20.24 10.27 7.61
C LEU A 185 20.96 11.48 7.00
N ALA A 186 22.14 11.81 7.53
CA ALA A 186 23.05 12.82 6.98
C ALA A 186 24.07 12.25 5.97
N LEU A 187 23.85 11.02 5.49
CA LEU A 187 24.77 10.29 4.63
C LEU A 187 24.24 10.20 3.20
N LYS A 188 25.05 10.60 2.23
CA LYS A 188 24.74 10.51 0.79
C LYS A 188 25.08 9.11 0.25
N GLU A 189 24.46 8.10 0.84
CA GLU A 189 24.60 6.70 0.46
C GLU A 189 23.21 6.05 0.42
N TYR A 190 23.07 4.97 -0.34
CA TYR A 190 21.80 4.26 -0.41
C TYR A 190 21.50 3.53 0.90
N HIS A 191 20.32 3.78 1.45
CA HIS A 191 19.75 3.06 2.57
C HIS A 191 18.33 2.62 2.24
N LEU A 192 17.93 1.45 2.74
CA LEU A 192 16.53 1.06 2.79
C LEU A 192 15.82 1.87 3.86
N VAL A 193 14.71 2.50 3.47
CA VAL A 193 13.89 3.30 4.35
C VAL A 193 12.43 2.95 4.14
N GLU A 194 11.71 2.73 5.24
CA GLU A 194 10.27 2.46 5.22
C GLU A 194 9.48 3.77 5.40
N ARG A 195 8.40 3.89 4.65
CA ARG A 195 7.39 4.94 4.74
C ARG A 195 6.02 4.30 4.77
N SER A 196 5.16 4.75 5.66
CA SER A 196 3.83 4.18 5.84
C SER A 196 2.78 5.25 6.09
N LEU A 197 1.52 4.92 5.81
CA LEU A 197 0.43 5.80 6.18
C LEU A 197 0.36 5.94 7.70
N PRO A 198 0.32 7.17 8.25
CA PRO A 198 0.27 7.38 9.70
C PRO A 198 -1.04 6.88 10.32
N THR A 199 -2.11 6.87 9.53
CA THR A 199 -3.42 6.31 9.89
C THR A 199 -4.01 5.56 8.70
N PRO A 200 -4.82 4.50 8.91
CA PRO A 200 -5.52 3.85 7.82
C PRO A 200 -6.38 4.84 7.02
N LEU A 201 -6.38 4.68 5.70
CA LEU A 201 -7.20 5.47 4.79
C LEU A 201 -8.53 4.75 4.54
N SER A 202 -9.64 5.37 4.94
CA SER A 202 -10.98 4.86 4.60
C SER A 202 -11.31 5.08 3.13
N PHE A 203 -11.91 4.07 2.48
CA PHE A 203 -12.43 4.21 1.12
C PHE A 203 -13.67 3.33 0.91
N MET A 204 -14.35 3.55 -0.21
CA MET A 204 -15.48 2.72 -0.64
C MET A 204 -15.18 2.05 -1.97
N THR A 205 -15.58 0.78 -2.09
CA THR A 205 -15.57 0.05 -3.36
C THR A 205 -16.69 0.54 -4.27
N ASN A 206 -16.53 0.32 -5.58
CA ASN A 206 -17.59 0.57 -6.54
C ASN A 206 -18.71 -0.51 -6.46
N SER A 207 -19.75 -0.36 -7.28
CA SER A 207 -20.89 -1.29 -7.34
C SER A 207 -20.54 -2.70 -7.82
N SER A 208 -19.32 -2.91 -8.31
CA SER A 208 -18.80 -4.21 -8.73
C SER A 208 -17.86 -4.84 -7.70
N GLY A 209 -17.65 -4.18 -6.54
CA GLY A 209 -16.71 -4.68 -5.54
C GLY A 209 -15.26 -4.47 -5.93
N GLU A 210 -14.98 -3.36 -6.62
CA GLU A 210 -13.65 -3.04 -7.14
C GLU A 210 -13.16 -1.67 -6.67
N THR A 211 -11.85 -1.51 -6.65
CA THR A 211 -11.14 -0.25 -6.45
C THR A 211 -9.80 -0.31 -7.18
N TRP A 212 -9.20 0.84 -7.47
CA TRP A 212 -7.82 0.95 -7.93
C TRP A 212 -6.96 1.49 -6.81
N LEU A 213 -5.83 0.86 -6.57
CA LEU A 213 -4.78 1.37 -5.70
C LEU A 213 -3.84 2.24 -6.52
N LEU A 214 -3.38 3.34 -5.93
CA LEU A 214 -2.32 4.17 -6.47
C LEU A 214 -1.23 4.40 -5.45
N ILE A 215 0.03 4.25 -5.89
CA ILE A 215 1.22 4.70 -5.16
C ILE A 215 1.96 5.67 -6.07
N ALA A 216 2.27 6.87 -5.60
CA ALA A 216 2.89 7.92 -6.41
C ALA A 216 4.13 8.51 -5.74
N VAL A 217 5.09 8.88 -6.58
CA VAL A 217 6.21 9.77 -6.29
C VAL A 217 5.89 11.10 -6.94
N ASP A 218 5.46 12.08 -6.15
CA ASP A 218 4.94 13.37 -6.60
C ASP A 218 5.96 14.47 -6.30
N SER A 219 6.48 15.12 -7.34
CA SER A 219 7.68 15.96 -7.27
C SER A 219 7.43 17.40 -7.70
N ASP A 220 7.70 18.34 -6.79
CA ASP A 220 7.92 19.76 -7.07
C ASP A 220 9.42 20.10 -7.27
N TYR A 221 10.30 19.10 -7.10
CA TYR A 221 11.74 19.29 -7.21
C TYR A 221 12.20 19.28 -8.67
N ALA A 222 12.62 20.45 -9.19
CA ALA A 222 12.98 20.69 -10.60
C ALA A 222 14.32 20.05 -11.05
N ASP A 223 14.51 18.77 -10.75
CA ASP A 223 15.62 17.94 -11.23
C ASP A 223 15.18 16.48 -11.31
N ILE A 224 16.14 15.61 -11.60
CA ILE A 224 15.95 14.17 -11.58
C ILE A 224 15.64 13.66 -10.17
N THR A 225 14.60 12.85 -10.07
CA THR A 225 14.28 11.99 -8.94
C THR A 225 14.49 10.55 -9.38
N SER A 226 15.11 9.73 -8.54
CA SER A 226 15.33 8.30 -8.83
C SER A 226 15.23 7.49 -7.54
N LEU A 227 14.44 6.42 -7.58
CA LEU A 227 14.16 5.57 -6.42
C LEU A 227 14.12 4.10 -6.86
N TYR A 228 14.37 3.22 -5.90
CA TYR A 228 14.09 1.78 -6.05
C TYR A 228 13.04 1.42 -5.02
N PHE A 229 11.89 0.92 -5.46
CA PHE A 229 10.92 0.32 -4.56
C PHE A 229 11.37 -1.10 -4.29
N ASP A 230 11.70 -1.37 -3.03
CA ASP A 230 12.20 -2.66 -2.55
C ASP A 230 11.04 -3.55 -2.12
N ARG A 231 10.09 -2.99 -1.36
CA ARG A 231 8.88 -3.72 -0.98
C ARG A 231 7.70 -2.80 -0.79
N LEU A 232 6.55 -3.20 -1.30
CA LEU A 232 5.27 -2.52 -1.09
C LEU A 232 4.28 -3.50 -0.46
N ARG A 233 3.90 -3.23 0.78
CA ARG A 233 2.89 -3.99 1.50
C ARG A 233 1.63 -3.16 1.68
N ILE A 234 0.50 -3.74 1.32
CA ILE A 234 -0.81 -3.13 1.41
C ILE A 234 -1.77 -4.12 2.08
N ASP A 235 -2.47 -3.67 3.13
CA ASP A 235 -3.62 -4.41 3.67
C ASP A 235 -4.91 -3.62 3.40
N ILE A 236 -5.94 -4.34 2.95
CA ILE A 236 -7.30 -3.85 2.78
C ILE A 236 -8.19 -4.60 3.77
N ARG A 237 -8.81 -3.87 4.71
CA ARG A 237 -9.59 -4.45 5.80
C ARG A 237 -11.03 -3.96 5.74
N SER A 238 -12.00 -4.84 5.88
CA SER A 238 -13.42 -4.45 5.97
C SER A 238 -13.63 -3.53 7.17
N SER A 239 -14.21 -2.35 6.97
CA SER A 239 -14.55 -1.42 8.07
C SER A 239 -15.81 -1.81 8.83
N ILE A 240 -16.51 -2.86 8.36
CA ILE A 240 -17.71 -3.40 9.01
C ILE A 240 -17.31 -4.66 9.77
N GLU A 241 -17.53 -4.63 11.09
CA GLU A 241 -17.57 -5.80 12.00
C GLU A 241 -18.81 -6.67 11.73
#